data_AF-A0AAV0Y7K2-F1
#
_entry.id   AF-A0AAV0Y7K2-F1
#
_cell.length_a   1.000
_cell.length_b   1.000
_cell.length_c   1.000
_cell.angle_alpha   90.00
_cell.angle_beta   90.00
_cell.angle_gamma   90.00
#
_symmetry.space_group_name_H-M   'P 1'
#
loop_
_entity.id
_entity.type
_entity.pdbx_description
1 polymer ?
#
loop_
_entity_poly.entity_id
_entity_poly.type
_entity_poly.pdbx_seq_one_letter_code
_entity_poly.pdbx_strand_id
1 'polypeptide(L)'
;MIGIDGLPIAKSSNSQLWPILVYIENTTKIVFPVGIYHGYSKPKNSNMFLDDFISEAINLIANGIVLNNCTKKVSISGFICDSPAKAFLLQLKGHSGFSSCTRCIQVGEYYKNRVCYPYCNFSHKRTHETYIKRKYEDHHIGDTLSRLI
;
A
#
# COMPACT_ATOMS: atom_id res chain seq x y z
N MET A 1 9.10 -9.97 0.04
CA MET A 1 8.61 -8.57 0.10
C MET A 1 7.76 -8.28 -1.12
N ILE A 2 6.79 -7.37 -1.02
CA ILE A 2 5.88 -6.98 -2.10
C ILE A 2 6.10 -5.51 -2.44
N GLY A 3 6.35 -5.17 -3.70
CA GLY A 3 6.53 -3.80 -4.18
C GLY A 3 5.33 -3.34 -5.00
N ILE A 4 4.78 -2.16 -4.72
CA ILE A 4 3.67 -1.60 -5.50
C ILE A 4 3.88 -0.09 -5.65
N ASP A 5 3.93 0.38 -6.89
CA ASP A 5 4.04 1.81 -7.21
C ASP A 5 3.43 2.10 -8.60
N GLY A 6 3.10 3.36 -8.87
CA GLY A 6 2.67 3.84 -10.18
C GLY A 6 3.85 4.19 -11.06
N LEU A 7 3.89 3.63 -12.27
CA LEU A 7 4.94 3.88 -13.27
C LEU A 7 4.33 4.50 -14.53
N PRO A 8 4.66 5.76 -14.88
CA PRO A 8 4.28 6.30 -16.19
C PRO A 8 5.04 5.57 -17.30
N ILE A 9 4.32 5.17 -18.36
CA ILE A 9 4.92 4.43 -19.50
C ILE A 9 4.95 5.23 -20.80
N ALA A 10 4.35 6.43 -20.80
CA ALA A 10 4.39 7.35 -21.93
C ALA A 10 4.70 8.77 -21.45
N LYS A 11 5.39 9.54 -22.28
CA LYS A 11 5.71 10.95 -22.01
C LYS A 11 4.56 11.90 -22.37
N SER A 12 3.80 11.56 -23.41
CA SER A 12 2.76 12.40 -24.02
C SER A 12 1.33 11.91 -23.76
N SER A 13 1.15 10.84 -22.99
CA SER A 13 -0.16 10.39 -22.53
C SER A 13 -0.13 10.03 -21.05
N ASN A 14 -1.29 10.02 -20.40
CA ASN A 14 -1.42 9.63 -18.98
C ASN A 14 -1.35 8.10 -18.77
N SER A 15 -0.85 7.37 -19.77
CA SER A 15 -0.69 5.92 -19.74
C SER A 15 0.29 5.53 -18.63
N GLN A 16 -0.17 4.68 -17.71
CA GLN A 16 0.57 4.26 -16.53
C GLN A 16 0.34 2.79 -16.21
N LEU A 17 1.35 2.17 -15.62
CA LEU A 17 1.29 0.83 -15.04
C LEU A 17 1.28 0.92 -13.52
N TRP A 18 0.56 0.00 -12.90
CA TRP A 18 0.61 -0.26 -11.47
C TRP A 18 0.95 -1.74 -11.27
N PRO A 19 2.24 -2.12 -11.30
CA PRO A 19 2.66 -3.49 -11.06
C PRO A 19 2.59 -3.86 -9.59
N ILE A 20 2.26 -5.12 -9.33
CA ILE A 20 2.51 -5.81 -8.07
C ILE A 20 3.77 -6.64 -8.30
N LEU A 21 4.85 -6.25 -7.64
CA LEU A 21 6.18 -6.83 -7.77
C LEU A 21 6.48 -7.72 -6.56
N VAL A 22 7.14 -8.85 -6.79
CA VAL A 22 7.59 -9.75 -5.74
C VAL A 22 9.10 -9.83 -5.74
N TYR A 23 9.65 -9.79 -4.53
CA TYR A 23 11.03 -10.11 -4.24
C TYR A 23 11.08 -11.23 -3.20
N ILE A 24 11.75 -12.34 -3.54
CA ILE A 24 11.94 -13.49 -2.65
C ILE A 24 13.23 -13.27 -1.86
N GLU A 25 13.10 -13.04 -0.55
CA GLU A 25 14.23 -12.83 0.35
C GLU A 25 15.15 -14.07 0.39
N ASN A 26 16.44 -13.84 0.62
CA ASN A 26 17.45 -14.90 0.77
C ASN A 26 17.61 -15.85 -0.44
N THR A 27 17.18 -15.43 -1.62
CA THR A 27 17.38 -16.15 -2.88
C THR A 27 18.15 -15.30 -3.89
N THR A 28 17.81 -15.35 -5.16
CA THR A 28 18.36 -14.47 -6.19
C THR A 28 17.84 -13.04 -5.99
N LYS A 29 18.65 -12.03 -6.31
CA LYS A 29 18.25 -10.61 -6.27
C LYS A 29 17.34 -10.25 -7.46
N ILE A 30 16.31 -11.05 -7.68
CA ILE A 30 15.38 -10.92 -8.81
C ILE A 30 14.06 -10.37 -8.28
N VAL A 31 13.61 -9.29 -8.91
CA VAL A 31 12.27 -8.73 -8.74
C VAL A 31 11.47 -9.08 -9.98
N PHE A 32 10.27 -9.61 -9.80
CA PHE A 32 9.41 -9.99 -10.93
C PHE A 32 7.96 -9.57 -10.67
N PRO A 33 7.20 -9.23 -11.72
CA PRO A 33 5.79 -8.89 -11.59
C PRO A 33 4.94 -10.15 -11.38
N VAL A 34 3.95 -10.04 -10.49
CA VAL A 34 2.89 -11.05 -10.30
C VAL A 34 1.50 -10.53 -10.66
N GLY A 35 1.36 -9.22 -10.85
CA GLY A 35 0.17 -8.59 -11.35
C GLY A 35 0.51 -7.25 -11.99
N ILE A 36 -0.20 -6.86 -13.04
CA ILE A 36 0.01 -5.58 -13.71
C ILE A 36 -1.35 -4.98 -14.04
N TYR A 37 -1.65 -3.81 -13.49
CA TYR A 37 -2.72 -2.97 -14.00
C TYR A 37 -2.15 -1.98 -15.01
N HIS A 38 -2.87 -1.76 -16.11
CA HIS A 38 -2.63 -0.70 -17.07
C HIS A 38 -3.86 0.20 -17.17
N GLY A 39 -3.63 1.51 -17.25
CA GLY A 39 -4.69 2.46 -17.56
C GLY A 39 -4.15 3.86 -17.81
N TYR A 40 -5.06 4.79 -18.11
CA TYR A 40 -4.73 6.22 -18.25
C TYR A 40 -4.88 7.01 -16.94
N SER A 41 -5.17 6.30 -15.85
CA SER A 41 -5.29 6.83 -14.49
C SER A 41 -4.95 5.70 -13.50
N LYS A 42 -4.57 6.08 -12.28
CA LYS A 42 -4.44 5.16 -11.14
C LYS A 42 -5.72 4.32 -11.00
N PRO A 43 -5.64 3.03 -10.60
CA PRO A 43 -6.85 2.25 -10.32
C PRO A 43 -7.75 2.99 -9.34
N LYS A 44 -9.07 3.00 -9.63
CA LYS A 44 -10.02 3.79 -8.83
C LYS A 44 -10.22 3.23 -7.42
N ASN A 45 -10.13 1.91 -7.27
CA ASN A 45 -10.39 1.21 -6.02
C ASN A 45 -9.21 0.26 -5.72
N SER A 46 -8.56 0.44 -4.57
CA SER A 46 -7.41 -0.38 -4.18
C SER A 46 -7.80 -1.80 -3.80
N ASN A 47 -8.98 -2.02 -3.23
CA ASN A 47 -9.45 -3.36 -2.90
C ASN A 47 -9.68 -4.19 -4.16
N MET A 48 -10.31 -3.61 -5.19
CA MET A 48 -10.47 -4.30 -6.48
C MET A 48 -9.13 -4.56 -7.16
N PHE A 49 -8.21 -3.58 -7.10
CA PHE A 49 -6.86 -3.73 -7.66
C PHE A 49 -6.06 -4.87 -7.01
N LEU A 50 -6.27 -5.14 -5.71
CA LEU A 50 -5.52 -6.14 -4.94
C LEU A 50 -6.25 -7.48 -4.78
N ASP A 51 -7.47 -7.63 -5.30
CA ASP A 51 -8.37 -8.72 -4.94
C ASP A 51 -7.79 -10.10 -5.25
N ASP A 52 -7.34 -10.29 -6.50
CA ASP A 52 -6.72 -11.52 -6.98
C ASP A 52 -5.45 -11.83 -6.18
N PHE A 53 -4.55 -10.83 -6.05
CA PHE A 53 -3.28 -10.98 -5.32
C PHE A 53 -3.50 -11.39 -3.86
N ILE A 54 -4.44 -10.75 -3.16
CA ILE A 54 -4.70 -11.03 -1.74
C ILE A 54 -5.32 -12.42 -1.58
N SER A 55 -6.25 -12.79 -2.45
CA SER A 55 -6.90 -14.11 -2.42
C SER A 55 -5.87 -15.23 -2.61
N GLU A 56 -4.97 -15.09 -3.57
CA GLU A 56 -3.87 -16.02 -3.79
C GLU A 56 -2.86 -16.01 -2.63
N ALA A 57 -2.48 -14.84 -2.13
CA ALA A 57 -1.55 -14.71 -1.02
C ALA A 57 -2.07 -15.39 0.26
N ILE A 58 -3.36 -15.21 0.60
CA ILE A 58 -3.98 -15.88 1.75
C ILE A 58 -3.90 -17.40 1.59
N ASN A 59 -4.24 -17.91 0.40
CA ASN A 59 -4.16 -19.34 0.10
C ASN A 59 -2.71 -19.87 0.24
N LEU A 60 -1.73 -19.16 -0.31
CA LEU A 60 -0.32 -19.53 -0.23
C LEU A 60 0.24 -19.47 1.19
N ILE A 61 -0.18 -18.49 1.99
CA ILE A 61 0.24 -18.38 3.40
C ILE A 61 -0.36 -19.53 4.23
N ALA A 62 -1.62 -19.88 4.00
CA ALA A 62 -2.31 -20.93 4.73
C ALA A 62 -1.81 -22.34 4.36
N ASN A 63 -1.67 -22.60 3.06
CA ASN A 63 -1.43 -23.94 2.52
C ASN A 63 0.02 -24.18 2.09
N GLY A 64 0.82 -23.12 1.95
CA GLY A 64 2.16 -23.19 1.38
C GLY A 64 2.15 -23.40 -0.13
N ILE A 65 3.34 -23.67 -0.67
CA ILE A 65 3.55 -24.02 -2.09
C ILE A 65 4.29 -25.36 -2.18
N VAL A 66 3.85 -26.25 -3.07
CA VAL A 66 4.49 -27.55 -3.29
C VAL A 66 5.57 -27.39 -4.36
N LEU A 67 6.83 -27.62 -3.98
CA LEU A 67 8.00 -27.59 -4.87
C LEU A 67 8.80 -28.86 -4.66
N ASN A 68 9.07 -29.62 -5.73
CA ASN A 68 9.80 -30.90 -5.67
C ASN A 68 9.24 -31.87 -4.62
N ASN A 69 7.91 -32.06 -4.60
CA ASN A 69 7.17 -32.85 -3.60
C ASN A 69 7.36 -32.40 -2.14
N CYS A 70 7.89 -31.20 -1.91
CA CYS A 70 8.05 -30.63 -0.58
C CYS A 70 7.19 -29.36 -0.43
N THR A 71 6.34 -29.33 0.59
CA THR A 71 5.57 -28.13 0.93
C THR A 71 6.46 -27.09 1.59
N LYS A 72 6.57 -25.91 0.99
CA LYS A 72 7.28 -24.75 1.53
C LYS A 72 6.28 -23.75 2.08
N LYS A 73 6.51 -23.28 3.31
CA LYS A 73 5.70 -22.21 3.90
C LYS A 73 5.99 -20.88 3.21
N VAL A 74 4.94 -20.11 3.00
CA VAL A 74 5.02 -18.76 2.42
C VAL A 74 4.69 -17.75 3.51
N SER A 75 5.47 -16.67 3.58
CA SER A 75 5.22 -15.54 4.46
C SER A 75 5.56 -14.23 3.75
N ILE A 76 4.80 -13.18 4.01
CA ILE A 76 5.06 -11.85 3.46
C ILE A 76 5.75 -11.00 4.53
N SER A 77 7.02 -10.66 4.29
CA SER A 77 7.83 -9.86 5.22
C SER A 77 7.41 -8.38 5.27
N GLY A 78 6.81 -7.87 4.19
CA GLY A 78 6.32 -6.50 4.15
C GLY A 78 6.02 -5.98 2.75
N PHE A 79 5.35 -4.83 2.73
CA PHE A 79 5.04 -4.05 1.53
C PHE A 79 5.96 -2.84 1.42
N ILE A 80 6.53 -2.62 0.24
CA ILE A 80 7.39 -1.51 -0.11
C ILE A 80 6.64 -0.64 -1.12
N CYS A 81 6.40 0.61 -0.76
CA CYS A 81 5.72 1.58 -1.60
C CYS A 81 6.10 2.99 -1.14
N ASP A 82 5.97 3.95 -2.04
CA ASP A 82 6.12 5.36 -1.71
C ASP A 82 4.89 5.87 -0.90
N SER A 83 4.92 7.13 -0.45
CA SER A 83 3.84 7.68 0.37
C SER A 83 2.48 7.76 -0.37
N PRO A 84 2.40 8.24 -1.63
CA PRO A 84 1.21 8.16 -2.47
C PRO A 84 0.62 6.76 -2.63
N ALA A 85 1.42 5.76 -2.99
CA ALA A 85 0.98 4.38 -3.18
C ALA A 85 0.53 3.76 -1.85
N LYS A 86 1.27 3.99 -0.75
CA LYS A 86 0.85 3.56 0.59
C LYS A 86 -0.53 4.11 0.96
N ALA A 87 -0.76 5.40 0.73
CA ALA A 87 -2.04 6.02 1.03
C ALA A 87 -3.18 5.42 0.18
N PHE A 88 -2.92 5.14 -1.10
CA PHE A 88 -3.88 4.46 -1.97
C PHE A 88 -4.21 3.04 -1.48
N LEU A 89 -3.19 2.23 -1.21
CA LEU A 89 -3.34 0.85 -0.76
C LEU A 89 -4.10 0.74 0.56
N LEU A 90 -3.81 1.63 1.52
CA LEU A 90 -4.46 1.66 2.83
C LEU A 90 -5.77 2.47 2.86
N GLN A 91 -6.21 3.05 1.73
CA GLN A 91 -7.37 3.93 1.65
C GLN A 91 -7.30 5.11 2.64
N LEU A 92 -6.13 5.76 2.69
CA LEU A 92 -5.84 6.89 3.57
C LEU A 92 -5.76 8.18 2.78
N LYS A 93 -5.98 9.30 3.49
CA LYS A 93 -5.80 10.64 2.95
C LYS A 93 -4.39 10.77 2.38
N GLY A 94 -4.31 11.24 1.13
CA GLY A 94 -3.04 11.37 0.41
C GLY A 94 -2.03 12.25 1.16
N HIS A 95 -0.74 12.06 0.87
CA HIS A 95 0.37 12.69 1.60
C HIS A 95 0.27 14.22 1.76
N SER A 96 -0.41 14.92 0.85
CA SER A 96 -0.64 16.37 0.89
C SER A 96 -1.86 16.82 1.73
N GLY A 97 -2.64 15.90 2.29
CA GLY A 97 -3.79 16.23 3.14
C GLY A 97 -3.39 16.54 4.58
N PHE A 98 -4.21 17.32 5.29
CA PHE A 98 -3.98 17.71 6.69
C PHE A 98 -3.95 16.53 7.67
N SER A 99 -4.75 15.48 7.44
CA SER A 99 -4.79 14.29 8.30
C SER A 99 -4.12 13.09 7.64
N SER A 100 -2.99 13.28 6.94
CA SER A 100 -2.33 12.24 6.12
C SER A 100 -1.20 11.47 6.83
N CYS A 101 -0.69 11.95 7.97
CA CYS A 101 0.37 11.25 8.71
C CYS A 101 -0.04 9.80 9.04
N THR A 102 0.64 8.81 8.44
CA THR A 102 0.34 7.38 8.66
C THR A 102 0.89 6.83 9.97
N ARG A 103 1.74 7.60 10.66
CA ARG A 103 2.43 7.20 11.90
C ARG A 103 1.86 7.84 13.15
N CYS A 104 1.32 9.05 13.00
CA CYS A 104 1.04 9.97 14.09
C CYS A 104 -0.35 10.56 13.95
N ILE A 105 -0.98 10.83 15.10
CA ILE A 105 -2.24 11.54 15.20
C ILE A 105 -1.86 13.02 15.32
N GLN A 106 -1.65 13.63 14.16
CA GLN A 106 -1.32 15.04 14.04
C GLN A 106 -2.00 15.59 12.80
N VAL A 107 -2.53 16.80 12.94
CA VAL A 107 -3.03 17.61 11.83
C VAL A 107 -1.85 18.41 11.29
N GLY A 108 -1.64 18.33 9.99
CA GLY A 108 -0.63 19.10 9.30
C GLY A 108 -0.96 20.59 9.29
N GLU A 109 0.05 21.39 9.02
CA GLU A 109 -0.06 22.83 8.88
C GLU A 109 0.29 23.22 7.45
N TYR A 110 -0.45 24.18 6.89
CA TYR A 110 -0.14 24.69 5.56
C TYR A 110 0.97 25.75 5.68
N TYR A 111 2.11 25.48 5.07
CA TYR A 111 3.27 26.37 5.10
C TYR A 111 4.00 26.37 3.76
N LYS A 112 4.15 27.54 3.13
CA LYS A 112 4.85 27.70 1.83
C LYS A 112 4.36 26.72 0.74
N ASN A 113 3.05 26.72 0.46
CA ASN A 113 2.42 25.92 -0.60
C ASN A 113 2.53 24.40 -0.44
N ARG A 114 2.65 23.92 0.80
CA ARG A 114 2.67 22.49 1.15
C ARG A 114 2.09 22.29 2.54
N VAL A 115 1.57 21.09 2.78
CA VAL A 115 1.21 20.64 4.12
C VAL A 115 2.45 20.02 4.77
N CYS A 116 2.80 20.52 5.94
CA CYS A 116 3.92 20.06 6.75
C CYS A 116 3.41 19.49 8.07
N TYR A 117 4.17 18.57 8.66
CA TYR A 117 3.92 18.05 10.00
C TYR A 117 5.03 18.55 10.92
N PRO A 118 4.91 19.77 11.46
CA PRO A 118 5.94 20.31 12.35
C PRO A 118 6.11 19.39 13.55
N TYR A 119 7.36 19.19 13.97
CA TYR A 119 7.66 18.28 15.05
C TYR A 119 6.97 18.72 16.35
N CYS A 120 6.25 17.79 16.98
CA CYS A 120 5.54 17.98 18.24
C CYS A 120 5.95 16.85 19.21
N ASN A 121 6.37 17.22 20.43
CA ASN A 121 6.78 16.26 21.47
C ASN A 121 5.62 15.37 21.97
N PHE A 122 4.37 15.68 21.63
CA PHE A 122 3.18 15.09 22.25
C PHE A 122 2.19 14.47 21.24
N SER A 123 2.64 14.03 20.06
CA SER A 123 1.74 13.34 19.13
C SER A 123 1.59 11.86 19.48
N HIS A 124 0.35 11.42 19.67
CA HIS A 124 0.02 10.00 19.83
C HIS A 124 0.28 9.23 18.53
N LYS A 125 0.74 7.97 18.66
CA LYS A 125 0.95 7.09 17.50
C LYS A 125 -0.37 6.57 16.97
N ARG A 126 -0.49 6.44 15.65
CA ARG A 126 -1.55 5.62 15.04
C ARG A 126 -1.23 4.16 15.29
N THR A 127 -2.23 3.37 15.64
CA THR A 127 -2.10 1.92 15.84
C THR A 127 -2.99 1.17 14.86
N HIS A 128 -2.69 -0.11 14.67
CA HIS A 128 -3.48 -1.01 13.83
C HIS A 128 -4.94 -1.08 14.32
N GLU A 129 -5.17 -1.13 15.63
CA GLU A 129 -6.52 -1.16 16.21
C GLU A 129 -7.27 0.14 15.92
N THR A 130 -6.61 1.30 16.00
CA THR A 130 -7.25 2.58 15.67
C THR A 130 -7.60 2.71 14.19
N TYR A 131 -6.82 2.06 13.31
CA TYR A 131 -7.09 2.00 11.88
C TYR A 131 -8.29 1.10 11.58
N ILE A 132 -8.34 -0.12 12.14
CA ILE A 132 -9.48 -1.05 11.96
C ILE A 132 -10.78 -0.42 12.45
N LYS A 133 -10.74 0.22 13.62
CA LYS A 133 -11.90 0.92 14.20
C LYS A 133 -12.25 2.22 13.48
N ARG A 134 -11.45 2.63 12.48
CA ARG A 134 -11.57 3.90 11.76
C ARG A 134 -11.77 5.11 12.69
N LYS A 135 -11.09 5.11 13.84
CA LYS A 135 -11.31 6.09 14.93
C LYS A 135 -11.15 7.55 14.49
N TYR A 136 -10.37 7.80 13.44
CA TYR A 136 -10.06 9.14 12.93
C TYR A 136 -10.54 9.28 11.49
N GLU A 137 -11.82 9.56 11.30
CA GLU A 137 -12.49 9.56 9.98
C GLU A 137 -11.76 10.39 8.93
N ASP A 138 -11.27 11.59 9.29
CA ASP A 138 -10.53 12.48 8.39
C ASP A 138 -9.24 11.89 7.79
N HIS A 139 -8.73 10.81 8.40
CA HIS A 139 -7.55 10.08 7.95
C HIS A 139 -7.87 9.08 6.82
N HIS A 140 -9.11 8.62 6.73
CA HIS A 140 -9.53 7.60 5.78
C HIS A 140 -10.18 8.23 4.55
N ILE A 141 -10.11 7.54 3.41
CA ILE A 141 -10.83 7.90 2.19
C ILE A 141 -11.95 6.87 1.99
N GLY A 142 -13.19 7.30 2.18
CA GLY A 142 -14.37 6.46 2.01
C GLY A 142 -14.62 5.52 3.19
N ASP A 143 -15.57 4.59 2.98
CA ASP A 143 -16.16 3.78 4.05
C ASP A 143 -15.68 2.34 4.17
N THR A 144 -14.78 1.94 3.27
CA THR A 144 -14.26 0.58 3.20
C THR A 144 -12.87 0.48 3.81
N LEU A 145 -12.61 -0.62 4.52
CA LEU A 145 -11.26 -0.97 4.97
C LEU A 145 -10.43 -1.48 3.79
N SER A 146 -9.12 -1.27 3.83
CA SER A 146 -8.21 -1.93 2.90
C SER A 146 -8.24 -3.44 3.11
N ARG A 147 -8.27 -4.22 2.01
CA ARG A 147 -8.14 -5.69 2.07
C ARG A 147 -6.75 -6.15 2.53
N LEU A 148 -5.75 -5.26 2.61
CA LEU A 148 -4.41 -5.59 3.12
C LEU A 148 -4.35 -5.80 4.64
N ILE A 149 -5.45 -5.52 5.34
CA ILE A 149 -5.52 -5.41 6.80
C ILE A 149 -6.40 -6.52 7.35
#